data_AF-A0A814MUT5-F1
#
_entry.id   AF-A0A814MUT5-F1
#
_cell.length_a   1.000
_cell.length_b   1.000
_cell.length_c   1.000
_cell.angle_alpha   90.00
_cell.angle_beta   90.00
_cell.angle_gamma   90.00
#
_symmetry.space_group_name_H-M   'P 1'
#
loop_
_entity.id
_entity.type
_entity.pdbx_description
1 polymer ?
#
loop_
_entity_poly.entity_id
_entity_poly.type
_entity_poly.pdbx_seq_one_letter_code
_entity_poly.pdbx_strand_id
1 'polypeptide(L)'
;MQSGHQRSPPSPPQTSSKKLRQSTTTAMSANVESLALTLMVKEIFSSLSFVQQMCNSLLTSDLFTNSIVIVVKEAVNKSRYQVEDLKFELKKANDNILLLQGQTNDLAQYSKRKDLLLYSIPFKQNENTYDIVLELAASVELQLNKNDFYAIHRLPISKRDKDKSRQAIIISFLRFTDRNKNVFINEHLTPLNNHTFQYAKQNLNKQQVFTLNGNVYYYMSKANYRLLRSVPDIDGLVKLDE
;
A
#
# COMPACT_ATOMS: atom_id res chain seq x y z
N MET A 1 58.39 25.41 133.48
CA MET A 1 58.07 24.52 134.60
C MET A 1 57.32 23.30 134.06
N GLN A 2 57.76 22.10 134.46
CA GLN A 2 57.03 20.81 134.55
C GLN A 2 56.12 20.38 133.38
N SER A 3 56.51 19.39 132.56
CA SER A 3 56.46 17.91 132.78
C SER A 3 55.06 17.30 132.70
N GLY A 4 54.87 16.33 131.80
CA GLY A 4 53.71 15.43 131.81
C GLY A 4 53.55 14.62 130.51
N HIS A 5 54.15 13.43 130.46
CA HIS A 5 53.89 12.38 129.46
C HIS A 5 52.52 11.73 129.69
N GLN A 6 51.78 11.37 128.62
CA GLN A 6 51.10 10.08 128.50
C GLN A 6 50.52 9.80 127.08
N ARG A 7 51.05 8.73 126.47
CA ARG A 7 50.53 7.70 125.52
C ARG A 7 49.47 8.03 124.45
N SER A 8 49.82 7.62 123.22
CA SER A 8 49.04 7.58 121.98
C SER A 8 48.04 6.41 121.89
N PRO A 9 47.01 6.54 121.03
CA PRO A 9 46.44 5.42 120.26
C PRO A 9 46.51 5.65 118.72
N PRO A 10 46.27 4.60 117.91
CA PRO A 10 46.76 4.47 116.54
C PRO A 10 45.86 5.10 115.47
N SER A 11 46.47 5.43 114.33
CA SER A 11 45.81 5.91 113.11
C SER A 11 45.03 4.79 112.40
N PRO A 12 43.74 4.99 112.03
CA PRO A 12 43.02 4.09 111.12
C PRO A 12 43.23 4.46 109.65
N PRO A 13 42.98 3.50 108.73
CA PRO A 13 43.66 3.39 107.44
C PRO A 13 43.03 4.22 106.33
N GLN A 14 43.87 4.77 105.45
CA GLN A 14 43.48 5.24 104.13
C GLN A 14 43.23 4.01 103.23
N THR A 15 41.98 3.59 103.06
CA THR A 15 41.61 2.52 102.10
C THR A 15 40.60 2.99 101.04
N SER A 16 41.12 3.12 99.83
CA SER A 16 40.53 2.63 98.57
C SER A 16 39.15 3.14 98.11
N SER A 17 39.00 4.43 97.82
CA SER A 17 37.86 4.95 97.03
C SER A 17 38.07 4.91 95.51
N LYS A 18 39.25 4.49 95.02
CA LYS A 18 39.57 4.47 93.57
C LYS A 18 39.13 3.22 92.81
N LYS A 19 38.94 2.07 93.47
CA LYS A 19 38.61 0.78 92.80
C LYS A 19 37.12 0.60 92.49
N LEU A 20 36.23 1.27 93.24
CA LEU A 20 34.77 1.14 93.08
C LEU A 20 34.20 2.05 91.97
N ARG A 21 34.89 3.15 91.63
CA ARG A 21 34.51 4.02 90.51
C ARG A 21 34.92 3.47 89.15
N GLN A 22 36.01 2.69 89.06
CA GLN A 22 36.46 2.09 87.79
C GLN A 22 35.58 0.90 87.35
N SER A 23 35.08 0.07 88.28
CA SER A 23 34.24 -1.09 87.92
C SER A 23 32.82 -0.71 87.48
N THR A 24 32.24 0.37 88.01
CA THR A 24 30.92 0.88 87.61
C THR A 24 30.96 1.57 86.24
N THR A 25 32.03 2.31 85.92
CA THR A 25 32.21 2.90 84.58
C THR A 25 32.41 1.85 83.49
N THR A 26 33.12 0.75 83.77
CA THR A 26 33.33 -0.33 82.78
C THR A 26 32.05 -1.13 82.52
N ALA A 27 31.24 -1.40 83.56
CA ALA A 27 29.94 -2.07 83.39
C ALA A 27 28.91 -1.19 82.67
N MET A 28 28.88 0.13 82.94
CA MET A 28 28.05 1.07 82.19
C MET A 28 28.51 1.21 80.73
N SER A 29 29.82 1.22 80.47
CA SER A 29 30.39 1.24 79.11
C SER A 29 29.96 0.02 78.29
N ALA A 30 30.05 -1.19 78.87
CA ALA A 30 29.63 -2.43 78.22
C ALA A 30 28.11 -2.46 77.92
N ASN A 31 27.27 -1.91 78.80
CA ASN A 31 25.84 -1.79 78.56
C ASN A 31 25.50 -0.78 77.45
N VAL A 32 26.26 0.32 77.35
CA VAL A 32 26.10 1.33 76.27
C VAL A 32 26.53 0.74 74.92
N GLU A 33 27.62 -0.02 74.87
CA GLU A 33 28.05 -0.72 73.66
C GLU A 33 27.05 -1.80 73.22
N SER A 34 26.51 -2.59 74.16
CA SER A 34 25.46 -3.59 73.88
C SER A 34 24.17 -2.94 73.34
N LEU A 35 23.79 -1.78 73.88
CA LEU A 35 22.64 -1.01 73.39
C LEU A 35 22.89 -0.45 71.98
N ALA A 36 24.08 0.11 71.73
CA ALA A 36 24.47 0.61 70.41
C ALA A 36 24.49 -0.50 69.35
N LEU A 37 25.01 -1.68 69.70
CA LEU A 37 24.99 -2.87 68.84
C LEU A 37 23.54 -3.29 68.52
N THR A 38 22.67 -3.30 69.53
CA THR A 38 21.25 -3.65 69.37
C THR A 38 20.52 -2.66 68.45
N LEU A 39 20.82 -1.36 68.57
CA LEU A 39 20.27 -0.33 67.69
C LEU A 39 20.75 -0.48 66.24
N MET A 40 22.05 -0.71 66.02
CA MET A 40 22.61 -0.97 64.70
C MET A 40 21.98 -2.22 64.06
N VAL A 41 21.84 -3.30 64.82
CA VAL A 41 21.21 -4.54 64.32
C VAL A 41 19.76 -4.28 63.90
N LYS A 42 18.97 -3.52 64.67
CA LYS A 42 17.60 -3.14 64.29
C LYS A 42 17.55 -2.34 63.00
N GLU A 43 18.44 -1.36 62.84
CA GLU A 43 18.52 -0.53 61.64
C GLU A 43 18.91 -1.34 60.39
N ILE A 44 19.86 -2.28 60.55
CA ILE A 44 20.23 -3.24 59.50
C ILE A 44 19.03 -4.11 59.13
N PHE A 45 18.29 -4.66 60.10
CA PHE A 45 17.10 -5.47 59.81
C PHE A 45 16.01 -4.67 59.10
N SER A 46 15.77 -3.42 59.51
CA SER A 46 14.83 -2.53 58.81
C SER A 46 15.28 -2.27 57.37
N SER A 47 16.55 -1.97 57.16
CA SER A 47 17.12 -1.75 55.82
C SER A 47 17.02 -3.01 54.95
N LEU A 48 17.32 -4.18 55.50
CA LEU A 48 17.20 -5.46 54.81
C LEU A 48 15.75 -5.77 54.44
N SER A 49 14.80 -5.50 55.33
CA SER A 49 13.38 -5.68 55.06
C SER A 49 12.88 -4.77 53.94
N PHE A 50 13.39 -3.53 53.88
CA PHE A 50 13.07 -2.57 52.83
C PHE A 50 13.64 -3.02 51.48
N VAL A 51 14.90 -3.44 51.43
CA VAL A 51 15.52 -3.99 50.20
C VAL A 51 14.76 -5.23 49.73
N GLN A 52 14.36 -6.13 50.63
CA GLN A 52 13.55 -7.29 50.28
C GLN A 52 12.22 -6.91 49.65
N GLN A 53 11.54 -5.88 50.18
CA GLN A 53 10.29 -5.37 49.59
C GLN A 53 10.52 -4.76 48.20
N MET A 54 11.60 -4.00 48.01
CA MET A 54 11.96 -3.45 46.70
C MET A 54 12.22 -4.56 45.68
N CYS A 55 12.99 -5.59 46.05
CA CYS A 55 13.27 -6.74 45.19
C CYS A 55 11.98 -7.47 44.78
N ASN A 56 11.07 -7.69 45.74
CA ASN A 56 9.78 -8.33 45.44
C ASN A 56 8.93 -7.48 44.47
N SER A 57 8.90 -6.15 44.65
CA SER A 57 8.18 -5.24 43.75
C SER A 57 8.79 -5.19 42.34
N LEU A 58 10.13 -5.27 42.23
CA LEU A 58 10.80 -5.34 40.93
C LEU A 58 10.47 -6.65 40.22
N LEU A 59 10.47 -7.77 40.95
CA LEU A 59 10.14 -9.07 40.39
C LEU A 59 8.69 -9.11 39.86
N THR A 60 7.72 -8.58 40.60
CA THR A 60 6.33 -8.52 40.13
C THR A 60 6.17 -7.62 38.91
N SER A 61 6.87 -6.48 38.87
CA SER A 61 6.88 -5.59 37.71
C SER A 61 7.50 -6.25 36.47
N ASP A 62 8.58 -7.01 36.63
CA ASP A 62 9.24 -7.71 35.51
C ASP A 62 8.32 -8.80 34.93
N LEU A 63 7.69 -9.60 35.79
CA LEU A 63 6.71 -10.61 35.37
C LEU A 63 5.52 -9.99 34.62
N PHE A 64 5.02 -8.86 35.10
CA PHE A 64 3.94 -8.12 34.44
C PHE A 64 4.38 -7.56 33.09
N THR A 65 5.58 -6.99 33.01
CA THR A 65 6.12 -6.45 31.75
C THR A 65 6.28 -7.57 30.73
N ASN A 66 6.80 -8.73 31.14
CA ASN A 66 6.97 -9.90 30.28
C ASN A 66 5.62 -10.42 29.74
N SER A 67 4.56 -10.43 30.54
CA SER A 67 3.24 -10.86 30.07
C SER A 67 2.66 -9.89 29.02
N ILE A 68 2.81 -8.58 29.22
CA ILE A 68 2.42 -7.57 28.22
C ILE A 68 3.20 -7.77 26.92
N VAL A 69 4.53 -7.98 27.01
CA VAL A 69 5.38 -8.16 25.82
C VAL A 69 4.93 -9.38 25.01
N ILE A 70 4.53 -10.48 25.66
CA ILE A 70 4.01 -11.67 24.98
C ILE A 70 2.71 -11.33 24.24
N VAL A 71 1.73 -10.71 24.91
CA VAL A 71 0.44 -10.36 24.31
C VAL A 71 0.61 -9.41 23.12
N VAL A 72 1.47 -8.39 23.26
CA VAL A 72 1.74 -7.44 22.18
C VAL A 72 2.42 -8.14 21.00
N LYS A 73 3.38 -9.04 21.24
CA LYS A 73 4.03 -9.83 20.17
C LYS A 73 3.03 -10.68 19.40
N GLU A 74 2.13 -11.35 20.10
CA GLU A 74 1.07 -12.15 19.46
C GLU A 74 0.13 -11.29 18.62
N ALA A 75 -0.30 -10.14 19.14
CA ALA A 75 -1.13 -9.20 18.40
C ALA A 75 -0.42 -8.68 17.14
N VAL A 76 0.85 -8.27 17.26
CA VAL A 76 1.66 -7.81 16.13
C VAL A 76 1.82 -8.90 15.07
N ASN A 77 2.09 -10.14 15.48
CA ASN A 77 2.19 -11.27 14.55
C ASN A 77 0.87 -11.52 13.83
N LYS A 78 -0.25 -11.50 14.56
CA LYS A 78 -1.58 -11.67 13.97
C LYS A 78 -1.89 -10.58 12.95
N SER A 79 -1.63 -9.32 13.28
CA SER A 79 -1.81 -8.20 12.35
C SER A 79 -0.90 -8.32 11.13
N ARG A 80 0.35 -8.77 11.30
CA ARG A 80 1.26 -9.02 10.19
C ARG A 80 0.72 -10.06 9.21
N TYR A 81 0.18 -11.17 9.71
CA TYR A 81 -0.43 -12.18 8.85
C TYR A 81 -1.63 -11.63 8.08
N GLN A 82 -2.50 -10.87 8.74
CA GLN A 82 -3.64 -10.24 8.08
C GLN A 82 -3.21 -9.27 6.98
N VAL A 83 -2.15 -8.48 7.20
CA VAL A 83 -1.62 -7.57 6.18
C VAL A 83 -1.09 -8.32 4.96
N GLU A 84 -0.36 -9.41 5.17
CA GLU A 84 0.16 -10.21 4.04
C GLU A 84 -0.96 -10.91 3.26
N ASP A 85 -1.96 -11.44 3.96
CA ASP A 85 -3.14 -12.05 3.33
C ASP A 85 -3.93 -11.03 2.50
N LEU A 86 -4.21 -9.86 3.06
CA LEU A 86 -4.88 -8.77 2.35
C LEU A 86 -4.09 -8.29 1.13
N LYS A 87 -2.75 -8.22 1.21
CA LYS A 87 -1.91 -7.89 0.04
C LYS A 87 -2.04 -8.95 -1.06
N PHE A 88 -2.08 -10.23 -0.67
CA PHE A 88 -2.26 -11.32 -1.62
C PHE A 88 -3.62 -11.25 -2.30
N GLU A 89 -4.69 -11.03 -1.54
CA GLU A 89 -6.03 -10.85 -2.09
C GLU A 89 -6.13 -9.63 -3.01
N LEU A 90 -5.55 -8.49 -2.61
CA LEU A 90 -5.53 -7.28 -3.42
C LEU A 90 -4.84 -7.52 -4.76
N LYS A 91 -3.71 -8.24 -4.76
CA LYS A 91 -3.02 -8.61 -5.99
C LYS A 91 -3.90 -9.47 -6.89
N LYS A 92 -4.51 -10.52 -6.34
CA LYS A 92 -5.41 -11.41 -7.09
C LYS A 92 -6.61 -10.67 -7.67
N ALA A 93 -7.20 -9.76 -6.90
CA ALA A 93 -8.31 -8.94 -7.35
C ALA A 93 -7.91 -8.00 -8.50
N ASN A 94 -6.74 -7.36 -8.40
CA ASN A 94 -6.21 -6.52 -9.47
C ASN A 94 -5.91 -7.31 -10.74
N ASP A 95 -5.30 -8.50 -10.62
CA ASP A 95 -5.03 -9.39 -11.76
C ASP A 95 -6.34 -9.79 -12.46
N ASN A 96 -7.39 -10.09 -11.69
CA ASN A 96 -8.72 -10.39 -12.23
C ASN A 96 -9.37 -9.17 -12.90
N ILE A 97 -9.26 -7.98 -12.32
CA ILE A 97 -9.78 -6.74 -12.93
C ILE A 97 -9.12 -6.53 -14.31
N LEU A 98 -7.80 -6.67 -14.39
CA LEU A 98 -7.08 -6.53 -15.66
C LEU A 98 -7.53 -7.56 -16.70
N LEU A 99 -7.68 -8.82 -16.28
CA LEU A 99 -8.18 -9.90 -17.15
C LEU A 99 -9.59 -9.59 -17.68
N LEU A 100 -10.52 -9.23 -16.79
CA LEU A 100 -11.91 -8.94 -17.15
C LEU A 100 -12.03 -7.70 -18.03
N GLN A 101 -11.22 -6.67 -17.78
CA GLN A 101 -11.14 -5.49 -18.65
C GLN A 101 -10.66 -5.88 -20.06
N GLY A 102 -9.66 -6.73 -20.17
CA GLY A 102 -9.19 -7.28 -21.44
C GLY A 102 -10.29 -8.04 -22.18
N GLN A 103 -10.96 -8.98 -21.51
CA GLN A 103 -12.08 -9.74 -22.10
C GLN A 103 -13.24 -8.85 -22.53
N THR A 104 -13.59 -7.87 -21.70
CA THR A 104 -14.66 -6.90 -22.02
C THR A 104 -14.30 -6.07 -23.24
N ASN A 105 -13.05 -5.63 -23.35
CA ASN A 105 -12.55 -4.91 -24.51
C ASN A 105 -12.61 -5.78 -25.78
N ASP A 106 -12.18 -7.04 -25.70
CA ASP A 106 -12.21 -7.97 -26.84
C ASP A 106 -13.64 -8.23 -27.32
N LEU A 107 -14.59 -8.43 -26.40
CA LEU A 107 -16.02 -8.58 -26.73
C LEU A 107 -16.63 -7.31 -27.33
N ALA A 108 -16.28 -6.14 -26.80
CA ALA A 108 -16.71 -4.86 -27.33
C ALA A 108 -16.15 -4.64 -28.75
N GLN A 109 -14.87 -4.98 -28.97
CA GLN A 109 -14.23 -4.86 -30.27
C GLN A 109 -14.81 -5.86 -31.29
N TYR A 110 -15.13 -7.08 -30.85
CA TYR A 110 -15.80 -8.08 -31.68
C TYR A 110 -17.15 -7.56 -32.20
N SER A 111 -17.95 -6.94 -31.32
CA SER A 111 -19.22 -6.32 -31.70
C SER A 111 -19.05 -5.20 -32.74
N LYS A 112 -17.95 -4.43 -32.65
CA LYS A 112 -17.63 -3.30 -33.55
C LYS A 112 -16.98 -3.72 -34.87
N ARG A 113 -16.59 -5.00 -35.05
CA ARG A 113 -15.81 -5.45 -36.21
C ARG A 113 -16.52 -5.20 -37.55
N LYS A 114 -17.84 -5.28 -37.54
CA LYS A 114 -18.74 -5.02 -38.68
C LYS A 114 -19.18 -3.56 -38.79
N ASP A 115 -18.72 -2.70 -37.89
CA ASP A 115 -19.11 -1.30 -37.84
C ASP A 115 -18.04 -0.41 -38.47
N LEU A 116 -18.49 0.69 -39.05
CA LEU A 116 -17.66 1.72 -39.65
C LEU A 116 -18.17 3.08 -39.19
N LEU A 117 -17.26 3.99 -38.88
CA LEU A 117 -17.59 5.35 -38.49
C LEU A 117 -17.18 6.32 -39.59
N LEU A 118 -18.16 7.07 -40.10
CA LEU A 118 -17.94 8.19 -41.00
C LEU A 118 -17.96 9.49 -40.21
N TYR A 119 -16.82 10.17 -40.23
CA TYR A 119 -16.67 11.51 -39.66
C TYR A 119 -16.73 12.56 -40.77
N SER A 120 -16.91 13.82 -40.38
CA SER A 120 -16.85 14.98 -41.27
C SER A 120 -17.92 15.02 -42.37
N ILE A 121 -19.03 14.30 -42.18
CA ILE A 121 -20.23 14.46 -43.00
C ILE A 121 -21.11 15.53 -42.34
N PRO A 122 -21.36 16.68 -42.98
CA PRO A 122 -22.20 17.72 -42.39
C PRO A 122 -23.60 17.20 -42.05
N PHE A 123 -24.12 17.58 -40.88
CA PHE A 123 -25.47 17.22 -40.46
C PHE A 123 -26.50 18.02 -41.26
N LYS A 124 -27.50 17.32 -41.83
CA LYS A 124 -28.69 17.94 -42.42
C LYS A 124 -29.94 17.44 -41.69
N GLN A 125 -30.84 18.35 -41.35
CA GLN A 125 -32.10 17.97 -40.73
C GLN A 125 -32.93 17.13 -41.71
N ASN A 126 -33.56 16.07 -41.20
CA ASN A 126 -34.35 15.12 -42.00
C ASN A 126 -33.54 14.44 -43.12
N GLU A 127 -32.23 14.29 -42.95
CA GLU A 127 -31.40 13.55 -43.91
C GLU A 127 -31.71 12.05 -43.90
N ASN A 128 -31.57 11.43 -45.06
CA ASN A 128 -31.56 9.98 -45.17
C ASN A 128 -30.12 9.48 -45.14
N THR A 129 -29.70 8.88 -44.02
CA THR A 129 -28.35 8.36 -43.88
C THR A 129 -28.05 7.21 -44.84
N TYR A 130 -29.05 6.46 -45.32
CA TYR A 130 -28.83 5.43 -46.33
C TYR A 130 -28.37 6.03 -47.66
N ASP A 131 -29.03 7.08 -48.13
CA ASP A 131 -28.73 7.68 -49.42
C ASP A 131 -27.34 8.32 -49.41
N ILE A 132 -26.97 8.98 -48.31
CA ILE A 132 -25.62 9.53 -48.10
C ILE A 132 -24.55 8.44 -48.19
N VAL A 133 -24.77 7.30 -47.52
CA VAL A 133 -23.78 6.21 -47.50
C VAL A 133 -23.69 5.52 -48.85
N LEU A 134 -24.81 5.34 -49.56
CA LEU A 134 -24.82 4.77 -50.92
C LEU A 134 -24.13 5.70 -51.93
N GLU A 135 -24.36 7.01 -51.85
CA GLU A 135 -23.68 8.01 -52.68
C GLU A 135 -22.17 8.01 -52.42
N LEU A 136 -21.77 7.99 -51.14
CA LEU A 136 -20.36 7.90 -50.76
C LEU A 136 -19.72 6.60 -51.25
N ALA A 137 -20.40 5.46 -51.11
CA ALA A 137 -19.91 4.17 -51.60
C ALA A 137 -19.73 4.18 -53.13
N ALA A 138 -20.70 4.74 -53.86
CA ALA A 138 -20.60 4.87 -55.32
C ALA A 138 -19.40 5.75 -55.74
N SER A 139 -19.09 6.79 -54.97
CA SER A 139 -17.94 7.67 -55.26
C SER A 139 -16.57 6.99 -55.15
N VAL A 140 -16.50 5.86 -54.43
CA VAL A 140 -15.30 5.00 -54.31
C VAL A 140 -15.45 3.68 -55.06
N GLU A 141 -16.36 3.64 -56.04
CA GLU A 141 -16.63 2.48 -56.90
C GLU A 141 -17.09 1.22 -56.12
N LEU A 142 -17.68 1.39 -54.94
CA LEU A 142 -18.28 0.31 -54.16
C LEU A 142 -19.76 0.18 -54.47
N GLN A 143 -20.12 -0.96 -55.04
CA GLN A 143 -21.51 -1.34 -55.26
C GLN A 143 -22.09 -1.92 -53.97
N LEU A 144 -22.84 -1.09 -53.24
CA LEU A 144 -23.57 -1.47 -52.03
C LEU A 144 -25.07 -1.29 -52.21
N ASN A 145 -25.84 -2.08 -51.48
CA ASN A 145 -27.29 -2.16 -51.54
C ASN A 145 -27.85 -1.90 -50.13
N LYS A 146 -29.12 -1.48 -50.03
CA LYS A 146 -29.77 -1.34 -48.71
C LYS A 146 -29.76 -2.63 -47.87
N ASN A 147 -29.78 -3.79 -48.54
CA ASN A 147 -29.75 -5.11 -47.91
C ASN A 147 -28.36 -5.56 -47.43
N ASP A 148 -27.31 -4.78 -47.63
CA ASP A 148 -25.97 -5.09 -47.10
C ASP A 148 -25.78 -4.51 -45.68
N PHE A 149 -26.70 -3.66 -45.23
CA PHE A 149 -26.62 -2.98 -43.95
C PHE A 149 -27.59 -3.57 -42.94
N TYR A 150 -27.08 -3.77 -41.72
CA TYR A 150 -27.91 -4.06 -40.56
C TYR A 150 -28.54 -2.78 -40.01
N ALA A 151 -27.74 -1.72 -39.89
CA ALA A 151 -28.20 -0.42 -39.40
C ALA A 151 -27.31 0.71 -39.93
N ILE A 152 -27.91 1.86 -40.23
CA ILE A 152 -27.19 3.11 -40.53
C ILE A 152 -27.88 4.23 -39.78
N HIS A 153 -27.15 4.97 -38.96
CA HIS A 153 -27.70 6.13 -38.25
C HIS A 153 -26.59 7.08 -37.78
N ARG A 154 -26.97 8.30 -37.42
CA ARG A 154 -26.08 9.24 -36.73
C ARG A 154 -25.88 8.82 -35.27
N LEU A 155 -24.65 8.84 -34.78
CA LEU A 155 -24.37 8.62 -33.36
C LEU A 155 -24.89 9.80 -32.54
N PRO A 156 -25.47 9.58 -31.34
CA PRO A 156 -25.91 10.68 -30.49
C PRO A 156 -24.73 11.56 -30.08
N ILE A 157 -24.94 12.87 -30.08
CA ILE A 157 -23.93 13.83 -29.64
C ILE A 157 -23.94 13.86 -28.10
N SER A 158 -22.76 13.89 -27.50
CA SER A 158 -22.61 14.07 -26.05
C SER A 158 -23.25 15.38 -25.61
N LYS A 159 -23.89 15.43 -24.45
CA LYS A 159 -24.44 16.68 -23.88
C LYS A 159 -23.40 17.81 -23.75
N ARG A 160 -22.12 17.45 -23.66
CA ARG A 160 -20.98 18.39 -23.59
C ARG A 160 -20.60 18.97 -24.95
N ASP A 161 -20.91 18.28 -26.04
CA ASP A 161 -20.61 18.73 -27.39
C ASP A 161 -21.89 19.26 -28.03
N LYS A 162 -21.93 20.57 -28.32
CA LYS A 162 -23.12 21.22 -28.90
C LYS A 162 -23.06 21.30 -30.42
N ASP A 163 -21.91 20.97 -31.00
CA ASP A 163 -21.67 21.12 -32.43
C ASP A 163 -22.19 19.89 -33.19
N LYS A 164 -23.40 20.03 -33.76
CA LYS A 164 -24.02 18.98 -34.57
C LYS A 164 -23.23 18.63 -35.83
N SER A 165 -22.34 19.50 -36.31
CA SER A 165 -21.54 19.23 -37.51
C SER A 165 -20.55 18.08 -37.31
N ARG A 166 -20.21 17.74 -36.05
CA ARG A 166 -19.27 16.68 -35.70
C ARG A 166 -19.91 15.30 -35.51
N GLN A 167 -21.23 15.22 -35.68
CA GLN A 167 -21.97 13.99 -35.44
C GLN A 167 -21.59 12.92 -36.46
N ALA A 168 -20.90 11.86 -36.03
CA ALA A 168 -20.52 10.77 -36.92
C ALA A 168 -21.72 9.93 -37.36
N ILE A 169 -21.64 9.32 -38.53
CA ILE A 169 -22.57 8.27 -38.98
C ILE A 169 -21.92 6.92 -38.66
N ILE A 170 -22.67 6.05 -37.98
CA ILE A 170 -22.29 4.64 -37.82
C ILE A 170 -22.99 3.80 -38.87
N ILE A 171 -22.22 2.96 -39.55
CA ILE A 171 -22.69 1.97 -40.51
C ILE A 171 -22.38 0.60 -39.93
N SER A 172 -23.39 -0.22 -39.72
CA SER A 172 -23.24 -1.61 -39.32
C SER A 172 -23.60 -2.50 -40.50
N PHE A 173 -22.63 -3.28 -40.98
CA PHE A 173 -22.83 -4.19 -42.11
C PHE A 173 -23.46 -5.51 -41.66
N LEU A 174 -24.27 -6.13 -42.52
CA LEU A 174 -24.80 -7.47 -42.27
C LEU A 174 -23.69 -8.54 -42.32
N ARG A 175 -22.73 -8.40 -43.25
CA ARG A 175 -21.58 -9.29 -43.37
C ARG A 175 -20.28 -8.51 -43.27
N PHE A 176 -19.32 -9.04 -42.51
CA PHE A 176 -18.00 -8.45 -42.36
C PHE A 176 -17.23 -8.34 -43.69
N THR A 177 -17.43 -9.29 -44.61
CA THR A 177 -16.75 -9.32 -45.91
C THR A 177 -17.10 -8.14 -46.81
N ASP A 178 -18.28 -7.54 -46.63
CA ASP A 178 -18.72 -6.42 -47.45
C ASP A 178 -17.98 -5.11 -47.08
N ARG A 179 -17.39 -5.05 -45.88
CA ARG A 179 -16.58 -3.91 -45.41
C ARG A 179 -15.21 -3.81 -46.12
N ASN A 180 -14.60 -4.94 -46.49
CA ASN A 180 -13.20 -4.99 -46.93
C ASN A 180 -13.03 -5.11 -48.46
N LYS A 181 -14.09 -4.82 -49.23
CA LYS A 181 -13.97 -4.79 -50.68
C LYS A 181 -13.21 -3.52 -51.06
N ASN A 182 -11.97 -3.68 -51.55
CA ASN A 182 -11.20 -2.70 -52.31
C ASN A 182 -10.85 -1.34 -51.67
N VAL A 183 -11.30 -1.02 -50.46
CA VAL A 183 -11.00 0.25 -49.79
C VAL A 183 -10.54 0.03 -48.35
N PHE A 184 -9.42 0.64 -47.97
CA PHE A 184 -8.98 0.67 -46.59
C PHE A 184 -9.71 1.79 -45.84
N ILE A 185 -10.65 1.43 -44.97
CA ILE A 185 -11.37 2.39 -44.13
C ILE A 185 -11.04 2.12 -42.67
N ASN A 186 -10.65 3.19 -41.96
CA ASN A 186 -10.33 3.14 -40.53
C ASN A 186 -11.42 2.40 -39.75
N GLU A 187 -10.98 1.48 -38.89
CA GLU A 187 -11.90 0.61 -38.16
C GLU A 187 -12.56 1.33 -37.00
N HIS A 188 -13.74 0.86 -36.60
CA HIS A 188 -14.35 1.28 -35.35
C HIS A 188 -13.64 0.59 -34.19
N LEU A 189 -12.63 1.25 -33.63
CA LEU A 189 -11.88 0.76 -32.48
C LEU A 189 -12.60 1.05 -31.16
N THR A 190 -12.41 0.19 -30.16
CA THR A 190 -12.73 0.52 -28.77
C THR A 190 -11.88 1.68 -28.27
N PRO A 191 -12.29 2.39 -27.20
CA PRO A 191 -11.47 3.46 -26.62
C PRO A 191 -10.05 3.02 -26.27
N LEU A 192 -9.89 1.80 -25.71
CA LEU A 192 -8.58 1.25 -25.38
C LEU A 192 -7.73 1.01 -26.63
N ASN A 193 -8.27 0.34 -27.65
CA ASN A 193 -7.52 0.05 -28.87
C ASN A 193 -7.21 1.32 -29.65
N ASN A 194 -8.12 2.29 -29.68
CA ASN A 194 -7.87 3.61 -30.26
C ASN A 194 -6.75 4.34 -29.49
N HIS A 195 -6.75 4.32 -28.16
CA HIS A 195 -5.67 4.90 -27.36
C HIS A 195 -4.33 4.26 -27.68
N THR A 196 -4.25 2.92 -27.70
CA THR A 196 -3.05 2.18 -28.09
C THR A 196 -2.60 2.54 -29.52
N PHE A 197 -3.53 2.64 -30.46
CA PHE A 197 -3.23 3.03 -31.85
C PHE A 197 -2.66 4.44 -31.96
N GLN A 198 -3.28 5.43 -31.29
CA GLN A 198 -2.80 6.81 -31.31
C GLN A 198 -1.43 6.92 -30.63
N TYR A 199 -1.24 6.26 -29.50
CA TYR A 199 0.05 6.23 -28.80
C TYR A 199 1.14 5.59 -29.68
N ALA A 200 0.85 4.48 -30.35
CA ALA A 200 1.78 3.84 -31.29
C ALA A 200 2.14 4.78 -32.45
N LYS A 201 1.16 5.48 -33.04
CA LYS A 201 1.40 6.48 -34.10
C LYS A 201 2.24 7.68 -33.64
N GLN A 202 2.25 8.00 -32.36
CA GLN A 202 3.02 9.11 -31.80
C GLN A 202 4.47 8.70 -31.50
N ASN A 203 4.68 7.48 -31.00
CA ASN A 203 5.97 7.02 -30.49
C ASN A 203 6.74 6.11 -31.46
N LEU A 204 6.07 5.54 -32.46
CA LEU A 204 6.68 4.71 -33.50
C LEU A 204 6.53 5.38 -34.87
N ASN A 205 7.20 4.84 -35.89
CA ASN A 205 7.02 5.32 -37.26
C ASN A 205 5.56 5.09 -37.69
N LYS A 206 4.85 6.20 -37.96
CA LYS A 206 3.44 6.20 -38.35
C LYS A 206 3.12 5.26 -39.50
N GLN A 207 4.01 5.12 -40.48
CA GLN A 207 3.76 4.27 -41.66
C GLN A 207 3.77 2.77 -41.33
N GLN A 208 4.38 2.39 -40.21
CA GLN A 208 4.49 0.99 -39.78
C GLN A 208 3.34 0.56 -38.86
N VAL A 209 2.56 1.50 -38.33
CA VAL A 209 1.43 1.19 -37.45
C VAL A 209 0.13 1.10 -38.24
N PHE A 210 -0.61 0.01 -38.08
CA PHE A 210 -1.89 -0.20 -38.74
C PHE A 210 -2.87 -0.95 -37.84
N THR A 211 -4.13 -1.03 -38.25
CA THR A 211 -5.17 -1.78 -37.54
C THR A 211 -5.75 -2.85 -38.44
N LEU A 212 -6.04 -4.02 -37.87
CA LEU A 212 -6.69 -5.12 -38.58
C LEU A 212 -7.60 -5.89 -37.63
N ASN A 213 -8.90 -5.96 -37.95
CA ASN A 213 -9.91 -6.65 -37.15
C ASN A 213 -10.03 -6.14 -35.71
N GLY A 214 -9.84 -4.84 -35.51
CA GLY A 214 -9.88 -4.16 -34.23
C GLY A 214 -8.55 -4.18 -33.48
N ASN A 215 -7.57 -4.95 -33.95
CA ASN A 215 -6.27 -5.08 -33.31
C ASN A 215 -5.27 -4.08 -33.89
N VAL A 216 -4.36 -3.60 -33.05
CA VAL A 216 -3.31 -2.66 -33.44
C VAL A 216 -2.02 -3.43 -33.72
N TYR A 217 -1.39 -3.17 -34.86
CA TYR A 217 -0.17 -3.84 -35.28
C TYR A 217 0.92 -2.84 -35.64
N TYR A 218 2.17 -3.30 -35.51
CA TYR A 218 3.37 -2.58 -35.91
C TYR A 218 4.25 -3.45 -36.80
N TYR A 219 4.63 -2.97 -37.98
CA TYR A 219 5.59 -3.64 -38.86
C TYR A 219 7.00 -3.52 -38.27
N MET A 220 7.57 -4.66 -37.87
CA MET A 220 9.00 -4.75 -37.51
C MET A 220 9.87 -4.88 -38.77
N SER A 221 9.33 -5.47 -39.84
CA SER A 221 9.94 -5.54 -41.17
C SER A 221 8.86 -5.77 -42.24
N LYS A 222 9.24 -5.83 -43.52
CA LYS A 222 8.28 -6.02 -44.64
C LYS A 222 7.41 -7.29 -44.52
N ALA A 223 7.91 -8.33 -43.85
CA ALA A 223 7.19 -9.60 -43.70
C ALA A 223 6.74 -9.89 -42.27
N ASN A 224 7.22 -9.12 -41.28
CA ASN A 224 6.94 -9.38 -39.87
C ASN A 224 6.25 -8.19 -39.22
N TYR A 225 5.14 -8.46 -38.56
CA TYR A 225 4.40 -7.49 -37.75
C TYR A 225 4.16 -8.03 -36.35
N ARG A 226 4.05 -7.13 -35.38
CA ARG A 226 3.77 -7.42 -33.98
C ARG A 226 2.43 -6.85 -33.58
N LEU A 227 1.65 -7.63 -32.84
CA LEU A 227 0.42 -7.18 -32.19
C LEU A 227 0.77 -6.29 -30.99
N LEU A 228 0.15 -5.11 -30.92
CA LEU A 228 0.24 -4.17 -29.81
C LEU A 228 -1.08 -4.22 -29.03
N ARG A 229 -1.06 -4.83 -27.84
CA ARG A 229 -2.25 -4.94 -26.98
C ARG A 229 -2.38 -3.76 -26.04
N SER A 230 -1.26 -3.11 -25.71
CA SER A 230 -1.19 -2.10 -24.67
C SER A 230 -0.06 -1.10 -24.90
N VAL A 231 -0.08 0.00 -24.15
CA VAL A 231 1.02 0.99 -24.12
C VAL A 231 2.37 0.37 -23.70
N PRO A 232 2.44 -0.48 -22.65
CA PRO A 232 3.67 -1.19 -22.31
C PRO A 232 4.31 -2.00 -23.45
N ASP A 233 3.51 -2.58 -24.36
CA ASP A 233 4.06 -3.28 -25.53
C ASP A 233 4.85 -2.34 -26.44
N ILE A 234 4.43 -1.06 -26.51
CA ILE A 234 5.02 -0.01 -27.33
C ILE A 234 6.27 0.53 -26.64
N ASP A 235 6.21 0.80 -25.34
CA ASP A 235 7.37 1.27 -24.56
C ASP A 235 8.52 0.25 -24.59
N GLY A 236 8.19 -1.04 -24.60
CA GLY A 236 9.17 -2.11 -24.76
C GLY A 236 9.83 -2.17 -26.15
N LEU A 237 9.18 -1.63 -27.19
CA LEU A 237 9.76 -1.52 -28.54
C LEU A 237 10.66 -0.30 -28.69
N VAL A 238 10.26 0.85 -28.14
CA VAL A 238 11.07 2.09 -28.20
C VAL A 238 12.45 1.87 -27.56
N LYS A 239 12.49 1.15 -26.43
CA LYS A 239 13.73 0.81 -25.73
C LYS A 239 14.69 -0.12 -26.49
N LEU A 240 14.23 -0.79 -27.54
CA LEU A 240 15.07 -1.68 -28.36
C LEU A 240 15.76 -0.93 -29.51
N ASP A 241 15.25 0.25 -29.86
CA ASP A 241 15.78 1.10 -30.93
C ASP A 241 16.77 2.18 -30.40
N GLU A 242 16.89 2.33 -29.08
CA GLU A 242 17.89 3.14 -28.36
C GLU A 242 19.16 2.34 -28.01
#